data_AF-A0A1H2HU55-F1
#
_entry.id   AF-A0A1H2HU55-F1
#
_cell.length_a   1.000
_cell.length_b   1.000
_cell.length_c   1.000
_cell.angle_alpha   90.00
_cell.angle_beta   90.00
_cell.angle_gamma   90.00
#
_symmetry.space_group_name_H-M   'P 1'
#
loop_
_entity.id
_entity.type
_entity.pdbx_description
1 polymer ?
#
loop_
_entity_poly.entity_id
_entity_poly.type
_entity_poly.pdbx_seq_one_letter_code
_entity_poly.pdbx_strand_id
1 'polypeptide(L)'
;MTEDNPQPVPPAGPDEEARKWALIAHLSGLVGFLIPFGSLIGPLLVWQLKKDADPFIDDQGKEALNFQITVAIAGLICVLLMVVLIGLLLIWVVIIGALVLMVIAAVKANEGQAYRYPFVWRVIK
;
A
#
# COMPACT_ATOMS: atom_id res chain seq x y z
N MET A 1 -31.89 27.35 -30.89
CA MET A 1 -30.64 26.57 -30.95
C MET A 1 -30.22 26.40 -29.51
N THR A 2 -30.55 25.28 -28.89
CA THR A 2 -30.06 24.93 -27.55
C THR A 2 -28.59 24.61 -27.69
N GLU A 3 -27.72 25.39 -27.07
CA GLU A 3 -26.31 25.07 -26.96
C GLU A 3 -26.20 23.80 -26.11
N ASP A 4 -26.03 22.66 -26.76
CA ASP A 4 -25.70 21.39 -26.12
C ASP A 4 -24.25 21.52 -25.63
N ASN A 5 -24.08 22.08 -24.43
CA ASN A 5 -22.78 22.22 -23.79
C ASN A 5 -22.28 20.83 -23.42
N PRO A 6 -21.25 20.28 -24.09
CA PRO A 6 -20.79 18.93 -23.80
C PRO A 6 -20.26 18.91 -22.37
N GLN A 7 -20.93 18.16 -21.50
CA GLN A 7 -20.44 17.94 -20.14
C GLN A 7 -19.03 17.33 -20.24
N PRO A 8 -18.04 17.83 -19.49
CA PRO A 8 -16.69 17.25 -19.49
C PRO A 8 -16.80 15.77 -19.16
N VAL A 9 -16.35 14.91 -20.08
CA VAL A 9 -16.34 13.47 -19.86
C VAL A 9 -15.42 13.22 -18.65
N PRO A 10 -15.90 12.57 -17.57
CA PRO A 10 -15.05 12.26 -16.43
C PRO A 10 -13.81 11.50 -16.91
N PRO A 11 -12.62 11.77 -16.33
CA PRO A 11 -11.41 11.05 -16.70
C PRO A 11 -11.65 9.54 -16.53
N ALA A 12 -11.09 8.74 -17.45
CA ALA A 12 -11.30 7.30 -17.51
C ALA A 12 -10.66 6.49 -16.35
N GLY A 13 -10.25 7.15 -15.27
CA GLY A 13 -9.54 6.58 -14.12
C GLY A 13 -9.79 7.38 -12.84
N PRO A 14 -9.21 6.94 -11.71
CA PRO A 14 -9.37 7.62 -10.43
C PRO A 14 -8.92 9.07 -10.53
N ASP A 15 -9.64 9.96 -9.85
CA ASP A 15 -9.28 11.37 -9.81
C ASP A 15 -7.96 11.59 -9.04
N GLU A 16 -7.50 12.85 -9.02
CA GLU A 16 -6.24 13.20 -8.36
C GLU A 16 -6.28 12.94 -6.84
N GLU A 17 -7.42 13.14 -6.19
CA GLU A 17 -7.55 12.90 -4.75
C GLU A 17 -7.46 11.40 -4.44
N ALA A 18 -8.14 10.56 -5.20
CA ALA A 18 -8.09 9.10 -5.07
C ALA A 18 -6.67 8.56 -5.29
N ARG A 19 -5.98 9.04 -6.33
CA ARG A 19 -4.57 8.71 -6.60
C ARG A 19 -3.65 9.09 -5.44
N LYS A 20 -3.83 10.30 -4.89
CA LYS A 20 -3.06 10.79 -3.75
C LYS A 20 -3.27 9.92 -2.51
N TRP A 21 -4.52 9.58 -2.16
CA TRP A 21 -4.79 8.75 -0.98
C TRP A 21 -4.34 7.30 -1.15
N ALA A 22 -4.42 6.74 -2.36
CA ALA A 22 -3.85 5.43 -2.66
C ALA A 22 -2.31 5.42 -2.55
N LEU A 23 -1.62 6.45 -3.04
CA LEU A 23 -0.18 6.63 -2.81
C LEU A 23 0.14 6.71 -1.31
N ILE A 24 -0.62 7.50 -0.56
CA ILE A 24 -0.41 7.67 0.89
C ILE A 24 -0.61 6.34 1.61
N ALA A 25 -1.60 5.53 1.20
CA ALA A 25 -1.81 4.21 1.79
C ALA A 25 -0.55 3.32 1.65
N HIS A 26 0.06 3.27 0.47
CA HIS A 26 1.30 2.49 0.27
C HIS A 26 2.48 3.04 1.08
N LEU A 27 2.68 4.37 1.14
CA LEU A 27 3.79 4.97 1.87
C LEU A 27 3.60 5.02 3.38
N SER A 28 2.36 4.96 3.87
CA SER A 28 2.07 5.04 5.29
C SER A 28 2.64 3.87 6.09
N GLY A 29 2.97 2.74 5.44
CA GLY A 29 3.71 1.64 6.07
C GLY A 29 5.11 2.06 6.57
N LEU A 30 5.69 3.14 6.06
CA LEU A 30 6.99 3.66 6.51
C LEU A 30 6.94 4.22 7.93
N VAL A 31 5.75 4.49 8.47
CA VAL A 31 5.58 4.86 9.89
C VAL A 31 6.11 3.77 10.82
N GLY A 32 6.21 2.52 10.35
CA GLY A 32 6.84 1.42 11.10
C GLY A 32 8.32 1.65 11.45
N PHE A 33 9.02 2.55 10.76
CA PHE A 33 10.39 2.94 11.14
C PHE A 33 10.45 3.88 12.35
N LEU A 34 9.34 4.53 12.69
CA LEU A 34 9.27 5.52 13.78
C LEU A 34 8.60 4.95 15.03
N ILE A 35 7.57 4.12 14.86
CA ILE A 35 6.70 3.64 15.94
C ILE A 35 6.50 2.13 15.79
N PRO A 36 6.59 1.35 16.88
CA PRO A 36 6.23 -0.07 16.86
C PRO A 36 4.85 -0.31 16.26
N PHE A 37 4.72 -1.32 15.40
CA PHE A 37 3.50 -1.64 14.65
C PHE A 37 3.01 -0.54 13.69
N GLY A 38 3.74 0.56 13.54
CA GLY A 38 3.39 1.67 12.66
C GLY A 38 3.22 1.25 11.20
N SER A 39 3.89 0.18 10.77
CA SER A 39 3.76 -0.36 9.42
C SER A 39 2.39 -0.93 9.12
N LEU A 40 1.67 -1.44 10.13
CA LEU A 40 0.31 -1.93 10.01
C LEU A 40 -0.70 -0.81 10.26
N ILE A 41 -0.43 0.02 11.28
CA ILE A 41 -1.32 1.11 11.69
C ILE A 41 -1.45 2.16 10.59
N GLY A 42 -0.35 2.52 9.91
CA GLY A 42 -0.34 3.49 8.82
C GLY A 42 -1.37 3.19 7.73
N PRO A 43 -1.23 2.08 6.98
CA PRO A 43 -2.14 1.77 5.89
C PRO A 43 -3.54 1.46 6.38
N LEU A 44 -3.69 0.85 7.57
CA LEU A 44 -5.00 0.63 8.17
C LEU A 44 -5.73 1.95 8.42
N LEU A 45 -5.05 2.94 9.01
CA LEU A 45 -5.65 4.24 9.30
C LEU A 45 -6.02 4.97 8.01
N VAL A 46 -5.12 5.02 7.04
CA VAL A 46 -5.38 5.66 5.74
C VAL A 46 -6.57 5.01 5.05
N TRP A 47 -6.58 3.67 4.97
CA TRP A 47 -7.66 2.92 4.35
C TRP A 47 -8.99 3.17 5.08
N GLN A 48 -9.04 3.07 6.42
CA GLN A 48 -10.29 3.28 7.17
C GLN A 48 -10.84 4.70 7.04
N LEU A 49 -9.98 5.72 6.92
CA LEU A 49 -10.42 7.11 6.77
C LEU A 49 -10.98 7.43 5.36
N LYS A 50 -10.58 6.67 4.34
CA LYS A 50 -10.83 7.05 2.93
C LYS A 50 -11.43 5.94 2.05
N LYS A 51 -11.60 4.72 2.56
CA LYS A 51 -12.16 3.57 1.82
C LYS A 51 -13.53 3.85 1.18
N ASP A 52 -14.38 4.63 1.84
CA ASP A 52 -15.74 4.90 1.36
C ASP A 52 -15.79 6.08 0.36
N ALA A 53 -14.66 6.74 0.10
CA ALA A 53 -14.59 7.90 -0.80
C ALA A 53 -14.41 7.53 -2.27
N ASP A 54 -13.62 6.50 -2.58
CA ASP A 54 -13.39 6.05 -3.95
C ASP A 54 -13.00 4.55 -3.99
N PRO A 55 -13.54 3.74 -4.92
CA PRO A 55 -13.21 2.31 -5.04
C PRO A 55 -11.71 2.02 -5.24
N PHE A 56 -10.97 2.93 -5.89
CA PHE A 56 -9.52 2.83 -6.06
C PHE A 56 -8.79 2.96 -4.72
N ILE A 57 -9.27 3.82 -3.83
CA ILE A 57 -8.70 3.95 -2.48
C ILE A 57 -9.00 2.70 -1.66
N ASP A 58 -10.21 2.15 -1.74
CA ASP A 58 -10.55 0.89 -1.07
C ASP A 58 -9.61 -0.24 -1.53
N ASP A 59 -9.46 -0.40 -2.84
CA ASP A 59 -8.63 -1.45 -3.42
C ASP A 59 -7.15 -1.32 -3.02
N GLN A 60 -6.57 -0.14 -3.23
CA GLN A 60 -5.16 0.08 -2.96
C GLN A 60 -4.84 0.16 -1.46
N GLY A 61 -5.79 0.62 -0.63
CA GLY A 61 -5.69 0.59 0.82
C GLY A 61 -5.66 -0.83 1.38
N LYS A 62 -6.55 -1.72 0.91
CA LYS A 62 -6.53 -3.15 1.26
C LYS A 62 -5.23 -3.81 0.82
N GLU A 63 -4.77 -3.54 -0.40
CA GLU A 63 -3.53 -4.11 -0.93
C GLU A 63 -2.31 -3.66 -0.10
N ALA A 64 -2.21 -2.37 0.24
CA ALA A 64 -1.15 -1.84 1.10
C ALA A 64 -1.14 -2.49 2.49
N LEU A 65 -2.32 -2.65 3.10
CA LEU A 65 -2.44 -3.29 4.42
C LEU A 65 -2.11 -4.78 4.36
N ASN A 66 -2.62 -5.52 3.38
CA ASN A 66 -2.28 -6.93 3.16
C ASN A 66 -0.77 -7.13 2.95
N PHE A 67 -0.12 -6.20 2.24
CA PHE A 67 1.33 -6.23 2.06
C PHE A 67 2.07 -6.05 3.38
N GLN A 68 1.68 -5.08 4.21
CA GLN A 68 2.33 -4.87 5.51
C GLN A 68 2.09 -6.04 6.48
N ILE A 69 0.93 -6.70 6.42
CA ILE A 69 0.68 -7.97 7.12
C ILE A 69 1.67 -9.04 6.65
N THR A 70 1.85 -9.18 5.34
CA THR A 70 2.79 -10.15 4.75
C THR A 70 4.23 -9.86 5.18
N VAL A 71 4.67 -8.61 5.11
CA VAL A 71 6.00 -8.17 5.53
C VAL A 71 6.21 -8.39 7.03
N ALA A 72 5.19 -8.13 7.86
CA ALA A 72 5.26 -8.39 9.30
C ALA A 72 5.45 -9.89 9.61
N ILE A 73 4.73 -10.77 8.90
CA ILE A 73 4.90 -12.22 9.02
C ILE A 73 6.31 -12.65 8.57
N ALA A 74 6.78 -12.15 7.43
CA ALA A 74 8.14 -12.42 6.95
C ALA A 74 9.21 -11.93 7.95
N GLY A 75 9.01 -10.76 8.55
CA GLY A 75 9.86 -10.22 9.61
C GLY A 75 9.86 -11.10 10.85
N LEU A 76 8.70 -11.58 11.29
CA LEU A 76 8.60 -12.52 12.42
C LEU A 76 9.36 -13.82 12.15
N ILE A 77 9.23 -14.38 10.95
CA ILE A 77 10.00 -15.57 10.53
C ILE A 77 11.50 -15.26 10.59
N CYS A 78 11.94 -14.09 10.10
CA CYS A 78 13.35 -13.69 10.19
C CYS A 78 13.83 -13.62 11.64
N VAL A 79 13.04 -13.06 12.56
CA VAL A 79 13.36 -13.01 14.00
C VAL A 79 13.53 -14.42 14.57
N LEU A 80 12.64 -15.36 14.26
CA LEU A 80 12.78 -16.75 14.69
C LEU A 80 14.07 -17.40 14.13
N LEU A 81 14.41 -17.09 12.88
CA LEU A 81 15.64 -17.56 12.23
C LEU A 81 16.93 -16.88 12.72
N MET A 82 16.85 -15.84 13.55
CA MET A 82 18.04 -15.23 14.15
C MET A 82 18.75 -16.18 15.11
N VAL A 83 18.04 -17.16 15.69
CA VAL A 83 18.62 -18.20 16.56
C VAL A 83 19.74 -18.99 15.84
N VAL A 84 19.62 -19.15 14.53
CA VAL A 84 20.63 -19.81 13.67
C VAL A 84 21.40 -18.82 12.79
N LEU A 85 21.42 -17.54 13.19
CA LEU A 85 22.13 -16.40 12.59
C LEU A 85 21.67 -15.98 11.16
N ILE A 86 21.04 -16.86 10.38
CA ILE A 86 20.59 -16.53 9.01
C ILE A 86 19.52 -15.41 8.98
N GLY A 87 18.72 -15.32 10.04
CA GLY A 87 17.70 -14.27 10.19
C GLY A 87 18.28 -12.85 10.14
N LEU A 88 19.53 -12.66 10.55
CA LEU A 88 20.22 -11.36 10.52
C LEU A 88 20.48 -10.86 9.09
N LEU A 89 20.68 -11.76 8.13
CA LEU A 89 20.86 -11.39 6.72
C LEU A 89 19.50 -11.25 6.02
N LEU A 90 18.57 -12.18 6.29
CA LEU A 90 17.26 -12.20 5.65
C LEU A 90 16.41 -10.97 6.00
N ILE A 91 16.50 -10.45 7.24
CA ILE A 91 15.72 -9.27 7.64
C ILE A 91 16.04 -8.05 6.78
N TRP A 92 17.29 -7.85 6.37
CA TRP A 92 17.67 -6.76 5.47
C TRP A 92 17.11 -6.94 4.07
N VAL A 93 17.09 -8.18 3.56
CA VAL A 93 16.45 -8.50 2.27
C VAL A 93 14.97 -8.17 2.32
N VAL A 94 14.27 -8.53 3.40
CA VAL A 94 12.85 -8.21 3.59
C VAL A 94 12.62 -6.70 3.67
N ILE A 95 13.41 -5.96 4.47
CA ILE A 95 13.26 -4.50 4.62
C ILE A 95 13.48 -3.79 3.28
N ILE A 96 14.58 -4.10 2.59
CA ILE A 96 14.92 -3.44 1.32
C ILE A 96 13.91 -3.81 0.25
N GLY A 97 13.55 -5.09 0.12
CA GLY A 97 12.54 -5.55 -0.82
C GLY A 97 11.19 -4.88 -0.57
N ALA A 98 10.77 -4.78 0.69
CA ALA A 98 9.53 -4.10 1.06
C ALA A 98 9.55 -2.63 0.68
N LEU A 99 10.64 -1.92 1.00
CA LEU A 99 10.80 -0.50 0.67
C LEU A 99 10.70 -0.26 -0.84
N VAL A 100 11.41 -1.06 -1.65
CA VAL A 100 11.38 -0.95 -3.11
C VAL A 100 9.97 -1.17 -3.65
N LEU A 101 9.29 -2.23 -3.20
CA LEU A 101 7.94 -2.53 -3.65
C LEU A 101 6.94 -1.44 -3.24
N MET A 102 7.06 -0.88 -2.03
CA MET A 102 6.21 0.23 -1.57
C MET A 102 6.37 1.48 -2.44
N VAL A 103 7.60 1.82 -2.83
CA VAL A 103 7.85 2.95 -3.73
C VAL A 103 7.25 2.70 -5.11
N ILE A 104 7.41 1.50 -5.67
CA ILE A 104 6.81 1.14 -6.97
C ILE A 104 5.27 1.21 -6.89
N ALA A 105 4.69 0.69 -5.81
CA ALA A 105 3.25 0.73 -5.58
C ALA A 105 2.73 2.16 -5.46
N ALA A 106 3.44 3.01 -4.71
CA ALA A 106 3.11 4.41 -4.54
C ALA A 106 3.18 5.19 -5.85
N VAL A 107 4.22 4.98 -6.66
CA VAL A 107 4.35 5.62 -7.98
C VAL A 107 3.22 5.18 -8.90
N LYS A 108 2.93 3.88 -8.99
CA LYS A 108 1.84 3.36 -9.82
C LYS A 108 0.46 3.83 -9.36
N ALA A 109 0.20 3.84 -8.05
CA ALA A 109 -1.02 4.38 -7.49
C ALA A 109 -1.17 5.88 -7.81
N ASN A 110 -0.07 6.63 -7.74
CA ASN A 110 -0.04 8.02 -8.16
C ASN A 110 -0.24 8.19 -9.66
N GLU A 111 0.01 7.20 -10.51
CA GLU A 111 -0.35 7.21 -11.94
C GLU A 111 -1.81 6.78 -12.20
N GLY A 112 -2.57 6.45 -11.15
CA GLY A 112 -3.92 5.89 -11.27
C GLY A 112 -3.95 4.41 -11.67
N GLN A 113 -2.80 3.72 -11.59
CA GLN A 113 -2.68 2.30 -11.89
C GLN A 113 -2.71 1.49 -10.61
N ALA A 114 -3.60 0.50 -10.56
CA ALA A 114 -3.66 -0.43 -9.43
C ALA A 114 -2.37 -1.26 -9.38
N TYR A 115 -1.69 -1.26 -8.23
CA TYR A 115 -0.55 -2.13 -8.00
C TYR A 115 -0.98 -3.39 -7.26
N ARG A 116 -0.32 -4.50 -7.56
CA ARG A 116 -0.46 -5.77 -6.84
C ARG A 116 0.92 -6.22 -6.41
N TYR A 117 1.13 -6.32 -5.10
CA TYR A 117 2.41 -6.78 -4.57
C TYR A 117 2.65 -8.24 -4.95
N PRO A 118 3.88 -8.60 -5.36
CA PRO A 118 4.24 -10.00 -5.51
C PRO A 118 4.27 -10.66 -4.12
N PHE A 119 3.92 -11.95 -4.06
CA PHE A 119 3.96 -12.78 -2.83
C PHE A 119 3.07 -12.30 -1.67
N VAL A 120 2.16 -11.35 -1.90
CA VAL A 120 1.26 -10.85 -0.86
C VAL A 120 0.18 -11.85 -0.51
N TRP A 121 -0.06 -12.01 0.78
CA TRP A 121 -1.22 -12.73 1.28
C TRP A 121 -2.41 -11.78 1.45
N ARG A 122 -3.44 -11.95 0.62
CA ARG A 122 -4.65 -11.11 0.62
C ARG A 122 -5.69 -11.63 1.59
N VAL A 123 -5.53 -11.28 2.87
CA VAL A 123 -6.48 -11.65 3.93
C VAL A 123 -7.75 -10.80 3.84
N ILE A 124 -7.57 -9.51 3.56
CA ILE A 124 -8.67 -8.56 3.36
C ILE A 124 -9.06 -8.56 1.89
N LYS A 125 -10.36 -8.73 1.61
CA LYS A 125 -10.97 -8.79 0.26
C LYS A 125 -11.77 -7.53 -0.02
#